data_AF-R7U7D6-F1
#
_entry.id   AF-R7U7D6-F1
#
_cell.length_a   1.000
_cell.length_b   1.000
_cell.length_c   1.000
_cell.angle_alpha   90.00
_cell.angle_beta   90.00
_cell.angle_gamma   90.00
#
_symmetry.space_group_name_H-M   'P 1'
#
loop_
_entity.id
_entity.type
_entity.pdbx_description
1 polymer ?
#
loop_
_entity_poly.entity_id
_entity_poly.type
_entity_poly.pdbx_seq_one_letter_code
_entity_poly.pdbx_strand_id
1 'polypeptide(L)' 'AGTEIVKGLHNYESGDDEELSFNKGDFMEIISECDDGWFQARHLATDQTGYIPSNYVAEEGSLQHEE' A
#
# COMPACT_ATOMS: atom_id res chain seq x y z
N ALA A 1 7.33 -13.64 10.36
CA ALA A 1 6.77 -13.21 9.07
C ALA A 1 6.90 -11.70 9.04
N GLY A 2 7.74 -11.15 8.17
CA GLY A 2 7.82 -9.70 8.00
C GLY A 2 6.58 -9.27 7.22
N THR A 3 5.84 -8.31 7.74
CA THR A 3 4.78 -7.66 6.99
C THR A 3 5.42 -6.52 6.20
N GLU A 4 5.18 -6.49 4.89
CA GLU A 4 5.74 -5.46 4.03
C GLU A 4 4.86 -4.22 4.11
N ILE A 5 5.45 -3.10 4.52
CA ILE A 5 4.73 -1.84 4.71
C ILE A 5 5.09 -0.89 3.58
N VAL A 6 4.06 -0.39 2.91
CA VAL A 6 4.18 0.61 1.86
C VAL A 6 3.52 1.91 2.29
N LYS A 7 4.01 3.00 1.71
CA LYS A 7 3.52 4.35 1.91
C LYS A 7 2.91 4.90 0.64
N GLY A 8 1.72 5.50 0.74
CA GLY A 8 1.09 6.22 -0.35
C GLY A 8 1.96 7.40 -0.81
N LEU A 9 2.37 7.40 -2.08
CA LEU A 9 3.10 8.52 -2.70
C LEU A 9 2.15 9.63 -3.17
N HIS A 10 0.92 9.25 -3.50
CA HIS A 10 -0.15 10.11 -4.00
C HIS A 10 -1.49 9.75 -3.36
N ASN A 11 -2.48 10.63 -3.50
CA ASN A 11 -3.86 10.29 -3.13
C ASN A 11 -4.44 9.37 -4.21
N TYR A 12 -5.04 8.27 -3.77
CA TYR A 12 -5.74 7.32 -4.60
C TYR A 12 -7.16 7.17 -4.05
N GLU A 13 -8.14 7.55 -4.85
CA GLU A 13 -9.56 7.39 -4.54
C GLU A 13 -10.14 6.44 -5.57
N SER A 14 -10.62 5.29 -5.10
CA SER A 14 -11.37 4.35 -5.91
C SER A 14 -12.86 4.43 -5.59
N GLY A 15 -13.68 4.20 -6.63
CA GLY A 15 -15.12 4.01 -6.48
C GLY A 15 -15.54 2.55 -6.36
N ASP A 16 -14.61 1.60 -6.45
CA ASP A 16 -14.87 0.16 -6.44
C ASP A 16 -14.54 -0.45 -5.07
N ASP A 17 -15.46 -1.25 -4.51
CA ASP A 17 -15.29 -1.94 -3.21
C ASP A 17 -14.13 -2.95 -3.20
N GLU A 18 -13.62 -3.34 -4.37
CA GLU A 18 -12.47 -4.23 -4.50
C GLU A 18 -11.13 -3.48 -4.32
N GLU A 19 -11.11 -2.17 -4.57
CA GLU A 19 -9.93 -1.33 -4.51
C GLU A 19 -9.87 -0.53 -3.20
N LEU A 20 -8.66 -0.28 -2.71
CA LEU A 20 -8.45 0.44 -1.46
C LEU A 20 -8.09 1.89 -1.73
N SER A 21 -8.93 2.81 -1.25
CA SER A 21 -8.62 4.25 -1.26
C SER A 21 -7.65 4.62 -0.13
N PHE A 22 -6.67 5.47 -0.43
CA PHE A 22 -5.66 5.96 0.51
C PHE A 22 -5.16 7.35 0.14
N ASN A 23 -4.62 8.09 1.11
CA ASN A 23 -4.02 9.39 0.86
C ASN A 23 -2.50 9.30 0.74
N LYS A 24 -1.90 10.33 0.17
CA LYS A 24 -0.45 10.52 0.21
C LYS A 24 0.02 10.54 1.67
N GLY A 25 0.96 9.68 1.97
CA GLY A 25 1.57 9.53 3.28
C GLY A 25 0.92 8.47 4.16
N ASP A 26 -0.21 7.90 3.75
CA ASP A 26 -0.84 6.80 4.47
C ASP A 26 -0.02 5.52 4.36
N PHE A 27 -0.13 4.70 5.40
CA PHE A 27 0.57 3.43 5.52
C PHE A 27 -0.37 2.27 5.28
N MET A 28 0.11 1.33 4.46
CA MET A 28 -0.62 0.13 4.10
C MET A 28 0.29 -1.07 4.26
N GLU A 29 -0.29 -2.15 4.77
CA GLU A 29 0.37 -3.45 4.88
C GLU A 29 0.04 -4.28 3.64
N ILE A 30 1.05 -4.76 2.92
CA ILE A 30 0.86 -5.67 1.81
C ILE A 30 0.49 -7.05 2.35
N ILE A 31 -0.65 -7.55 1.90
CA ILE A 31 -1.16 -8.89 2.20
C ILE A 31 -0.76 -9.87 1.08
N SER A 32 -0.86 -9.43 -0.18
CA SER A 32 -0.50 -10.23 -1.34
C SER A 32 -0.09 -9.34 -2.50
N GLU A 33 1.04 -9.64 -3.12
CA GLU A 33 1.42 -9.04 -4.40
C GLU A 33 0.70 -9.80 -5.53
N CYS A 34 0.19 -9.07 -6.54
CA CYS A 34 -0.34 -9.68 -7.75
C CYS A 34 0.58 -9.31 -8.93
N ASP A 35 0.82 -10.25 -9.84
CA ASP A 35 1.71 -10.06 -11.01
C ASP A 35 1.21 -8.99 -12.00
N ASP A 36 -0.06 -8.57 -11.89
CA ASP A 36 -0.68 -7.55 -12.74
C ASP A 36 -0.37 -6.09 -12.31
N GLY A 37 0.54 -5.88 -11.36
CA GLY A 37 0.95 -4.54 -10.89
C GLY A 37 0.02 -3.92 -9.83
N TRP A 38 -0.87 -4.73 -9.26
CA TRP A 38 -1.75 -4.38 -8.15
C TRP A 38 -1.35 -5.18 -6.91
N PHE A 39 -1.35 -4.53 -5.76
CA PHE A 39 -1.08 -5.18 -4.49
C PHE A 39 -2.36 -5.21 -3.67
N GLN A 40 -2.68 -6.37 -3.10
CA GLN A 40 -3.69 -6.44 -2.07
C GLN A 40 -3.07 -5.92 -0.77
N ALA A 41 -3.64 -4.84 -0.24
CA ALA A 41 -3.11 -4.20 0.95
C ALA A 41 -4.21 -3.87 1.95
N ARG A 42 -3.81 -3.69 3.21
CA ARG A 42 -4.68 -3.23 4.29
C ARG A 42 -4.22 -1.88 4.80
N HIS A 43 -5.13 -0.92 4.79
CA HIS A 43 -4.91 0.43 5.29
C HIS A 43 -4.76 0.41 6.82
N LEU A 44 -3.60 0.82 7.33
CA LEU A 44 -3.33 0.73 8.78
C LEU A 44 -4.18 1.68 9.62
N ALA A 45 -4.61 2.82 9.06
CA ALA A 45 -5.46 3.78 9.78
C ALA A 45 -6.96 3.45 9.78
N THR A 46 -7.47 2.75 8.74
CA THR A 46 -8.91 2.49 8.59
C THR A 46 -9.26 1.00 8.67
N ASP A 47 -8.24 0.13 8.74
CA ASP A 47 -8.34 -1.34 8.67
C ASP A 47 -9.05 -1.88 7.41
N GLN A 48 -9.32 -1.02 6.42
CA GLN A 48 -9.90 -1.42 5.14
C GLN A 48 -8.88 -2.18 4.31
N THR A 49 -9.36 -3.17 3.57
CA THR A 49 -8.52 -4.03 2.72
C THR A 49 -9.02 -3.93 1.29
N GLY A 50 -8.11 -3.87 0.33
CA GLY A 50 -8.45 -3.83 -1.09
C GLY A 50 -7.18 -3.76 -1.95
N TYR A 51 -7.38 -3.67 -3.25
CA TYR A 51 -6.28 -3.54 -4.21
C TYR A 51 -5.80 -2.10 -4.32
N ILE A 52 -4.48 -1.92 -4.26
CA ILE A 52 -3.81 -0.65 -4.49
C ILE A 52 -2.88 -0.78 -5.70
N PRO A 53 -2.74 0.28 -6.50
CA PRO A 53 -1.82 0.24 -7.61
C PRO A 53 -0.38 0.42 -7.10
N SER A 54 0.50 -0.53 -7.43
CA SER A 54 1.90 -0.58 -6.96
C SER A 54 2.70 0.69 -7.26
N ASN A 55 2.40 1.37 -8.37
CA ASN A 55 3.04 2.61 -8.80
C ASN A 55 2.64 3.85 -7.99
N TYR A 56 1.62 3.77 -7.13
CA TYR A 56 1.19 4.86 -6.24
C TYR A 56 1.75 4.70 -4.83
N VAL A 57 2.50 3.65 -4.57
CA VAL A 57 3.07 3.34 -3.26
C VAL A 57 4.57 3.08 -3.35
N ALA A 58 5.26 3.24 -2.22
CA ALA A 58 6.66 2.88 -2.09
C ALA A 58 6.88 2.14 -0.78
N GLU A 59 7.72 1.10 -0.80
CA GLU A 59 8.10 0.36 0.40
C GLU A 59 8.81 1.28 1.39
N GLU A 60 8.37 1.27 2.66
CA GLU A 60 9.04 1.96 3.77
C GLU A 60 10.22 1.12 4.32
N GLY A 61 10.88 0.36 3.45
CA GLY A 61 12.03 -0.50 3.78
C GLY A 61 13.36 -0.06 3.15
N SER A 62 13.35 0.87 2.20
CA SER A 62 14.59 1.27 1.48
C SER A 62 15.46 2.29 2.24
N LEU A 63 15.04 2.74 3.43
CA LEU A 63 15.81 3.65 4.29
C LEU A 63 16.08 3.03 5.67
N GLN A 64 16.72 1.87 5.70
CA GLN A 64 17.54 1.50 6.87
C GLN A 64 18.99 1.25 6.42
N HIS A 65 19.82 2.22 6.80
CA HIS A 65 21.23 2.08 7.17
C HIS A 65 22.30 2.04 6.06
N GLU A 66 22.78 3.24 5.69
CA GLU A 66 24.22 3.45 5.57
C GLU A 66 24.64 4.32 6.76
N GLU A 67 25.32 3.71 7.74
CA GLU A 67 26.14 4.38 8.75
C GLU A 67 27.44 4.93 8.15
#